data_AF-A0A836SIF0-F1
#
_entry.id   AF-A0A836SIF0-F1
#
_cell.length_a   1.000
_cell.length_b   1.000
_cell.length_c   1.000
_cell.angle_alpha   90.00
_cell.angle_beta   90.00
_cell.angle_gamma   90.00
#
_symmetry.space_group_name_H-M   'P 1'
#
loop_
_entity.id
_entity.type
_entity.pdbx_description
1 polymer ?
#
loop_
_entity_poly.entity_id
_entity_poly.type
_entity_poly.pdbx_seq_one_letter_code
_entity_poly.pdbx_strand_id
1 'polypeptide(L)'
;MNQVWQLQDTATHFNEIIESAKKYGTQIIKQNRTEFVLLTMADYQRLLQPIHHDLDALSGTWTEQDSNEFISVLSDFSQIDEALWC
;
A
#
# COMPACT_ATOMS: atom_id res chain seq x y z
N MET A 1 -8.61 11.58 11.48
CA MET A 1 -10.06 11.75 11.76
C MET A 1 -10.74 11.98 10.43
N ASN A 2 -11.64 11.08 10.02
CA ASN A 2 -12.35 11.23 8.74
C ASN A 2 -13.40 12.33 8.89
N GLN A 3 -13.31 13.40 8.10
CA GLN A 3 -14.33 14.43 8.09
C GLN A 3 -15.49 13.99 7.20
N VAL A 4 -16.70 14.31 7.65
CA VAL A 4 -17.96 13.97 6.98
C VAL A 4 -18.56 15.27 6.45
N TRP A 5 -18.75 15.33 5.13
CA TRP A 5 -19.24 16.51 4.41
C TRP A 5 -20.64 16.25 3.88
N GLN A 6 -21.50 17.26 3.80
CA GLN A 6 -22.79 17.15 3.11
C GLN A 6 -22.61 17.55 1.64
N LEU A 7 -23.14 16.76 0.69
CA LEU A 7 -22.93 16.98 -0.74
C LEU A 7 -23.35 18.38 -1.19
N GLN A 8 -24.42 18.93 -0.61
CA GLN A 8 -24.90 20.29 -0.89
C GLN A 8 -23.84 21.38 -0.63
N ASP A 9 -22.94 21.16 0.34
CA ASP A 9 -21.90 22.10 0.75
C ASP A 9 -20.59 21.85 -0.01
N THR A 10 -20.46 20.71 -0.71
CA THR A 10 -19.21 20.32 -1.38
C THR A 10 -18.84 21.20 -2.56
N ALA A 11 -19.80 21.79 -3.26
CA ALA A 11 -19.53 22.71 -4.37
C ALA A 11 -18.84 24.00 -3.87
N THR A 12 -19.27 24.50 -2.71
CA THR A 12 -18.71 25.70 -2.08
C THR A 12 -17.36 25.42 -1.43
N HIS A 13 -17.20 24.24 -0.82
CA HIS A 13 -16.00 23.86 -0.07
C HIS A 13 -15.08 22.92 -0.84
N PHE A 14 -15.19 22.86 -2.18
CA PHE A 14 -14.48 21.88 -3.00
C PHE A 14 -12.96 21.88 -2.73
N ASN A 15 -12.33 23.05 -2.73
CA ASN A 15 -10.89 23.17 -2.49
C ASN A 15 -10.49 22.71 -1.08
N GLU A 16 -11.29 23.02 -0.06
CA GLU A 16 -11.03 22.59 1.33
C GLU A 16 -11.12 21.07 1.47
N ILE A 17 -12.09 20.46 0.78
CA ILE A 17 -12.25 19.01 0.76
C ILE A 17 -11.04 18.35 0.09
N ILE A 18 -10.55 18.90 -1.04
CA ILE A 18 -9.35 18.39 -1.71
C ILE A 18 -8.11 18.51 -0.82
N GLU A 19 -7.90 19.65 -0.16
CA GLU A 19 -6.75 19.84 0.73
C GLU A 19 -6.85 18.94 1.98
N SER A 20 -8.05 18.75 2.51
CA SER A 20 -8.28 17.79 3.59
C SER A 20 -7.98 16.35 3.16
N ALA A 21 -8.33 15.97 1.92
CA ALA A 21 -8.04 14.66 1.37
C ALA A 21 -6.53 14.41 1.26
N LYS A 22 -5.78 15.41 0.80
CA LYS A 22 -4.31 15.33 0.71
C LYS A 22 -3.65 15.25 2.09
N LYS A 23 -4.14 16.03 3.06
CA LYS A 23 -3.49 16.18 4.37
C LYS A 23 -3.86 15.09 5.37
N TYR A 24 -5.12 14.67 5.35
CA TYR A 24 -5.70 13.79 6.37
C TYR A 24 -6.19 12.45 5.82
N GLY A 25 -6.10 12.24 4.50
CA GLY A 25 -6.53 11.02 3.84
C GLY A 25 -8.03 11.03 3.52
N THR A 26 -8.64 9.85 3.44
CA THR A 26 -10.00 9.63 2.97
C THR A 26 -11.05 10.57 3.56
N GLN A 27 -11.86 11.18 2.70
CA GLN A 27 -12.99 12.03 3.08
C GLN A 27 -14.31 11.35 2.74
N ILE A 28 -15.32 11.51 3.60
CA ILE A 28 -16.65 10.94 3.41
C ILE A 28 -17.61 12.08 3.08
N ILE A 29 -18.39 11.91 2.01
CA ILE A 29 -19.40 12.87 1.58
C ILE A 29 -20.76 12.17 1.67
N LYS A 30 -21.73 12.77 2.35
CA LYS A 30 -23.09 12.23 2.51
C LYS A 30 -24.09 13.03 1.71
N GLN A 31 -25.03 12.32 1.10
CA GLN A 31 -26.23 12.89 0.50
C GLN A 31 -27.43 12.01 0.86
N ASN A 32 -28.31 12.50 1.73
CA ASN A 32 -29.46 11.75 2.23
C ASN A 32 -29.04 10.39 2.82
N ARG A 33 -29.36 9.27 2.14
CA ARG A 33 -29.01 7.90 2.54
C ARG A 33 -27.80 7.33 1.80
N THR A 34 -27.18 8.12 0.92
CA THR A 34 -26.04 7.72 0.11
C THR A 34 -24.77 8.33 0.68
N GLU A 35 -23.71 7.52 0.75
CA GLU A 35 -22.38 7.95 1.16
C GLU A 35 -21.42 7.76 -0.01
N PHE A 36 -20.58 8.77 -0.24
CA PHE A 36 -19.52 8.78 -1.23
C PHE A 36 -18.19 8.89 -0.49
N VAL A 37 -17.16 8.32 -1.09
CA VAL A 37 -15.80 8.35 -0.54
C VAL A 37 -14.91 9.05 -1.54
N LEU A 38 -14.20 10.09 -1.08
CA LEU A 38 -13.16 10.75 -1.84
C LEU A 38 -11.81 10.19 -1.42
N LEU A 39 -11.08 9.67 -2.40
CA LEU A 39 -9.73 9.15 -2.27
C LEU A 39 -8.81 9.91 -3.22
N THR A 40 -7.55 10.06 -2.83
CA THR A 40 -6.53 10.43 -3.81
C THR A 40 -6.33 9.27 -4.78
N MET A 41 -5.86 9.56 -6.00
CA MET A 41 -5.57 8.49 -6.98
C MET A 41 -4.53 7.50 -6.44
N ALA A 42 -3.53 7.98 -5.68
CA ALA A 42 -2.52 7.12 -5.07
C ALA A 42 -3.13 6.17 -4.02
N ASP A 43 -4.05 6.65 -3.18
CA ASP A 43 -4.71 5.80 -2.18
C ASP A 43 -5.66 4.81 -2.83
N TYR A 44 -6.38 5.22 -3.88
CA TYR A 44 -7.19 4.31 -4.69
C TYR A 44 -6.34 3.19 -5.29
N GLN A 45 -5.18 3.51 -5.87
CA GLN A 45 -4.26 2.52 -6.42
C GLN A 45 -3.72 1.57 -5.36
N ARG A 46 -3.42 2.03 -4.14
CA ARG A 46 -3.01 1.17 -3.03
C ARG A 46 -4.07 0.15 -2.65
N LEU A 47 -5.34 0.56 -2.63
CA LEU A 47 -6.47 -0.36 -2.33
C LEU A 47 -6.66 -1.43 -3.40
N LEU A 48 -6.24 -1.16 -4.64
CA LEU A 48 -6.29 -2.12 -5.73
C LEU A 48 -5.10 -3.10 -5.73
N GLN A 49 -4.05 -2.83 -4.94
CA GLN A 49 -2.94 -3.76 -4.86
C GLN A 49 -3.41 -5.03 -4.14
N PRO A 50 -3.19 -6.21 -4.73
CA PRO A 50 -3.49 -7.46 -4.04
C PRO A 50 -2.67 -7.52 -2.76
N ILE A 51 -3.36 -7.65 -1.63
CA ILE A 51 -2.69 -7.82 -0.34
C ILE A 51 -2.34 -9.30 -0.22
N HIS A 52 -1.06 -9.61 -0.36
CA HIS A 52 -0.55 -10.97 -0.24
C HIS A 52 -0.16 -11.25 1.20
N HIS A 53 -1.00 -12.00 1.91
CA HIS A 53 -0.75 -12.42 3.31
C HIS A 53 -0.34 -13.89 3.42
N ASP A 54 -0.30 -14.62 2.31
CA ASP A 54 -0.15 -16.08 2.29
C ASP A 54 1.17 -16.57 2.90
N LEU A 55 2.20 -15.69 2.93
CA LEU A 55 3.52 -15.98 3.46
C LEU A 55 3.78 -15.28 4.82
N ASP A 56 2.83 -14.50 5.34
CA ASP A 56 3.03 -13.78 6.59
C ASP A 56 3.17 -14.73 7.79
N ALA A 57 2.53 -15.90 7.73
CA ALA A 57 2.69 -16.95 8.73
C ALA A 57 4.11 -17.56 8.76
N LEU A 58 4.88 -17.39 7.68
CA LEU A 58 6.27 -17.84 7.56
C LEU A 58 7.26 -16.72 7.93
N SER A 59 6.77 -15.51 8.17
CA SER A 59 7.57 -14.40 8.69
C SER A 59 8.12 -14.75 10.07
N GLY A 60 9.45 -14.76 10.19
CA GLY A 60 10.13 -15.06 11.45
C GLY A 60 10.18 -16.55 11.83
N THR A 61 9.78 -17.47 10.94
CA THR A 61 10.00 -18.91 11.17
C THR A 61 11.42 -19.35 10.83
N TRP A 62 12.23 -18.49 10.23
CA TRP A 62 13.62 -18.77 9.93
C TRP A 62 14.48 -18.61 11.19
N THR A 63 15.21 -19.65 11.52
CA THR A 63 16.27 -19.58 12.52
C THR A 63 17.55 -19.00 11.90
N GLU A 64 18.47 -18.57 12.75
CA GLU A 64 19.80 -18.14 12.31
C GLU A 64 20.55 -19.27 11.59
N GLN A 65 20.30 -20.52 11.99
CA GLN A 65 20.86 -21.70 11.32
C GLN A 65 20.31 -21.87 9.90
N ASP A 66 18.98 -21.73 9.71
CA ASP A 66 18.36 -21.82 8.38
C ASP A 66 18.88 -20.72 7.44
N SER A 67 19.09 -19.51 7.97
CA SER A 67 19.69 -18.40 7.22
C SER A 67 21.12 -18.72 6.78
N ASN A 68 21.94 -19.29 7.67
CA ASN A 68 23.32 -19.63 7.37
C ASN A 68 23.43 -20.77 6.35
N GLU A 69 22.57 -21.79 6.45
CA GLU A 69 22.50 -22.88 5.48
C GLU A 69 22.09 -22.36 4.09
N PHE A 70 21.06 -21.51 4.03
CA PHE A 70 20.62 -20.89 2.77
C PHE A 70 21.72 -20.03 2.12
N ILE A 71 22.41 -19.20 2.89
CA ILE A 71 23.54 -18.40 2.37
C ILE A 71 24.68 -19.30 1.86
N SER A 72 24.98 -20.38 2.58
CA SER A 72 26.00 -21.35 2.16
C SER A 72 25.64 -22.07 0.87
N VAL A 73 24.36 -22.26 0.54
CA VAL A 73 23.93 -22.84 -0.75
C VAL A 73 23.99 -21.79 -1.85
N LEU A 74 23.63 -20.54 -1.56
CA LEU A 74 23.69 -19.45 -2.54
C LEU A 74 25.11 -19.01 -2.90
N SER A 75 26.11 -19.27 -2.04
CA SER A 75 27.50 -18.88 -2.33
C SER A 75 28.02 -19.48 -3.62
N ASP A 76 27.61 -20.71 -3.95
CA ASP A 76 28.01 -21.39 -5.18
C ASP A 76 27.45 -20.71 -6.44
N PHE A 77 26.29 -20.07 -6.32
CA PHE A 77 25.65 -19.31 -7.41
C PHE A 77 26.10 -17.84 -7.47
N SER A 78 26.78 -17.35 -6.44
CA SER A 78 27.29 -15.97 -6.39
C SER A 78 28.56 -15.76 -7.22
N GLN A 79 29.17 -16.83 -7.71
CA GLN A 79 30.32 -16.75 -8.61
C GLN A 79 29.83 -16.34 -10.00
N ILE A 80 30.07 -15.08 -10.34
CA ILE A 80 29.84 -14.57 -11.70
C ILE A 80 30.89 -15.20 -12.61
N ASP A 81 30.45 -16.06 -13.54
CA ASP A 81 31.31 -16.56 -14.61
C ASP A 81 31.37 -15.51 -15.73
N GLU A 82 32.43 -14.69 -15.69
CA GLU A 82 32.69 -13.65 -16.69
C GLU A 82 32.87 -14.21 -18.12
N ALA A 83 33.23 -15.49 -18.26
CA ALA A 83 33.37 -16.12 -19.57
C ALA A 83 32.03 -16.44 -20.23
N LEU A 84 30.95 -16.60 -19.45
CA LEU A 84 29.58 -16.76 -19.97
C LEU A 84 28.93 -15.44 -20.41
N TRP A 85 29.56 -14.30 -20.11
CA TRP A 85 29.10 -12.96 -20.50
C TRP A 85 29.82 -12.40 -21.76
N CYS A 86 30.76 -13.14 -22.35
CA CYS A 86 31.53 -12.75 -23.54
C CYS A 86 31.02 -13.39 -24.84
#